data_AF-A0A0P9N7G7-F1
#
_entry.id   AF-A0A0P9N7G7-F1
#
_cell.length_a   1.000
_cell.length_b   1.000
_cell.length_c   1.000
_cell.angle_alpha   90.00
_cell.angle_beta   90.00
_cell.angle_gamma   90.00
#
_symmetry.space_group_name_H-M   'P 1'
#
loop_
_entity.id
_entity.type
_entity.pdbx_description
1 polymer ?
#
loop_
_entity_poly.entity_id
_entity_poly.type
_entity_poly.pdbx_seq_one_letter_code
_entity_poly.pdbx_strand_id
1 'polypeptide(L)'
;GLEFTGATAVQAARLLEEIGPAQGLERLILFLQLVNTLMKAPAHEVRLLASTWYAPTLDARSSERINKAFDYLLTELTSDIRLSVIAQRLDMSDPGFSRFFKRTTGHCFIDLMRKLRVQRACRLLLHSEMSVSDICFEVG
;
A
#
# COMPACT_ATOMS: atom_id res chain seq x y z
N GLY A 1 1.25 9.31 7.39
CA GLY A 1 2.59 8.98 7.90
C GLY A 1 2.78 9.56 9.29
N LEU A 2 3.89 9.23 9.94
CA LEU A 2 4.33 9.83 11.21
C LEU A 2 5.60 10.62 10.93
N GLU A 3 5.72 11.79 11.55
CA GLU A 3 6.96 12.55 11.64
C GLU A 3 7.41 12.55 13.10
N PHE A 4 8.69 12.29 13.29
CA PHE A 4 9.36 12.42 14.57
C PHE A 4 10.26 13.66 14.52
N THR A 5 10.28 14.42 15.60
CA THR A 5 11.07 15.65 15.75
C THR A 5 11.91 15.60 17.04
N GLY A 6 12.70 16.63 17.30
CA GLY A 6 13.44 16.76 18.56
C GLY A 6 14.50 15.67 18.77
N ALA A 7 14.68 15.25 20.02
CA ALA A 7 15.72 14.31 20.41
C ALA A 7 15.45 12.90 19.84
N THR A 8 14.20 12.48 19.78
CA THR A 8 13.81 11.19 19.17
C THR A 8 14.29 11.10 17.72
N ALA A 9 14.07 12.16 16.92
CA ALA A 9 14.47 12.17 15.52
C ALA A 9 15.99 12.06 15.35
N VAL A 10 16.76 12.79 16.17
CA VAL A 10 18.23 12.75 16.14
C VAL A 10 18.75 11.36 16.52
N GLN A 11 18.18 10.74 17.55
CA GLN A 11 18.58 9.39 17.97
C GLN A 11 18.18 8.33 16.93
N ALA A 12 16.99 8.43 16.35
CA ALA A 12 16.52 7.54 15.30
C ALA A 12 17.38 7.63 14.03
N ALA A 13 17.79 8.85 13.64
CA ALA A 13 18.67 9.07 12.49
C ALA A 13 20.04 8.39 12.68
N ARG A 14 20.64 8.51 13.86
CA ARG A 14 21.91 7.84 14.18
C ARG A 14 21.79 6.31 14.09
N LEU A 15 20.74 5.75 14.68
CA LEU A 15 20.49 4.32 14.60
C LEU A 15 20.28 3.86 13.15
N LEU A 16 19.60 4.64 12.32
CA LEU A 16 19.45 4.35 10.88
C LEU A 16 20.79 4.35 10.14
N GLU A 17 21.67 5.31 10.43
CA GLU A 17 23.02 5.37 9.85
C GLU A 17 23.87 4.16 10.27
N GLU A 18 23.75 3.71 11.53
CA GLU A 18 24.46 2.53 12.06
C GLU A 18 23.90 1.20 11.51
N ILE A 19 22.59 1.13 11.23
CA ILE A 19 21.95 -0.06 10.61
C ILE A 19 22.51 -0.32 9.21
N GLY A 20 22.82 0.73 8.44
CA GLY A 20 23.28 0.64 7.05
C GLY A 20 24.47 -0.31 6.85
N PRO A 21 25.60 -0.11 7.56
CA PRO A 21 26.77 -0.98 7.45
C PRO A 21 26.69 -2.27 8.28
N ALA A 22 25.80 -2.36 9.28
CA ALA A 22 25.72 -3.53 10.16
C ALA A 22 25.23 -4.81 9.45
N GLN A 23 25.62 -5.98 9.95
CA GLN A 23 25.24 -7.27 9.37
C GLN A 23 24.78 -8.29 10.43
N GLY A 24 24.08 -9.32 9.96
CA GLY A 24 23.63 -10.42 10.81
C GLY A 24 22.78 -9.96 12.00
N LEU A 25 23.11 -10.48 13.19
CA LEU A 25 22.38 -10.22 14.43
C LEU A 25 22.49 -8.76 14.89
N GLU A 26 23.64 -8.11 14.67
CA GLU A 26 23.86 -6.73 15.08
C GLU A 26 22.89 -5.77 14.38
N ARG A 27 22.69 -5.97 13.06
CA ARG A 27 21.70 -5.19 12.30
C ARG A 27 20.28 -5.35 12.85
N LEU A 28 19.92 -6.55 13.29
CA LEU A 28 18.62 -6.81 13.89
C LEU A 28 18.48 -6.10 15.26
N ILE A 29 19.53 -6.11 16.08
CA ILE A 29 19.55 -5.42 17.38
C ILE A 29 19.37 -3.91 17.18
N LEU A 30 20.12 -3.30 16.27
CA LEU A 30 20.02 -1.87 15.96
C LEU A 30 18.63 -1.50 15.44
N PHE A 31 18.03 -2.35 14.61
CA PHE A 31 16.66 -2.17 14.16
C PHE A 31 15.64 -2.22 15.30
N LEU A 32 15.76 -3.19 16.23
CA LEU A 32 14.87 -3.27 17.39
C LEU A 32 15.05 -2.07 18.33
N GLN A 33 16.28 -1.58 18.48
CA GLN A 33 16.57 -0.35 19.22
C GLN A 33 15.91 0.87 18.57
N LEU A 34 15.98 1.00 17.24
CA LEU A 34 15.30 2.05 16.49
C LEU A 34 13.79 2.01 16.77
N VAL A 35 13.15 0.85 16.64
CA VAL A 35 11.71 0.70 16.91
C VAL A 35 11.38 1.09 18.35
N ASN A 36 12.16 0.63 19.33
CA ASN A 36 11.96 0.98 20.73
C ASN A 36 12.14 2.49 21.02
N THR A 37 13.10 3.16 20.36
CA THR A 37 13.27 4.62 20.45
C THR A 37 12.04 5.35 19.93
N LEU A 38 11.52 4.95 18.75
CA LEU A 38 10.30 5.55 18.18
C LEU A 38 9.06 5.28 19.05
N MET A 39 8.96 4.11 19.68
CA MET A 39 7.85 3.78 20.57
C MET A 39 7.84 4.58 21.87
N LYS A 40 9.02 4.99 22.37
CA LYS A 40 9.17 5.76 23.61
C LYS A 40 9.17 7.28 23.38
N ALA A 41 8.99 7.70 22.14
CA ALA A 41 8.96 9.11 21.77
C ALA A 41 7.87 9.86 22.56
N PRO A 42 8.19 11.01 23.18
CA PRO A 42 7.18 11.79 23.88
C PRO A 42 6.17 12.37 22.88
N ALA A 43 4.91 12.53 23.30
CA ALA A 43 3.82 12.91 22.41
C ALA A 43 4.05 14.25 21.65
N HIS A 44 4.83 15.17 22.22
CA HIS A 44 5.15 16.44 21.58
C HIS A 44 6.21 16.33 20.47
N GLU A 45 6.95 15.22 20.39
CA GLU A 45 7.91 14.95 19.33
C GLU A 45 7.32 14.12 18.19
N VAL A 46 6.05 13.68 18.28
CA VAL A 46 5.38 12.85 17.28
C VAL A 46 4.25 13.62 16.62
N ARG A 47 4.34 13.81 15.31
CA ARG A 47 3.29 14.45 14.50
C ARG A 47 2.73 13.47 13.47
N LEU A 48 1.41 13.32 13.44
CA LEU A 48 0.73 12.62 12.34
C LEU A 48 0.76 13.50 11.09
N LEU A 49 1.42 13.00 10.04
CA LEU A 49 1.46 13.64 8.72
C LEU A 49 0.20 13.37 7.88
N ALA A 50 -0.63 12.40 8.29
CA ALA A 50 -1.94 12.23 7.68
C ALA A 50 -2.88 13.30 8.25
N SER A 51 -3.30 14.26 7.43
CA SER A 51 -4.35 15.20 7.80
C SER A 51 -5.61 14.43 8.20
N THR A 52 -6.30 14.86 9.25
CA THR A 52 -7.61 14.34 9.69
C THR A 52 -8.68 14.33 8.60
N TRP A 53 -8.45 15.01 7.47
CA TRP A 53 -9.30 15.00 6.28
C TRP A 53 -9.06 13.80 5.33
N TYR A 54 -8.03 12.98 5.57
CA TYR A 54 -7.67 11.82 4.75
C TYR A 54 -7.54 10.53 5.57
N ALA A 55 -8.18 10.48 6.73
CA ALA A 55 -8.44 9.22 7.42
C ALA A 55 -9.92 8.92 7.24
N PRO A 56 -10.34 8.14 6.21
CA PRO A 56 -11.50 7.31 6.47
C PRO A 56 -11.08 6.48 7.68
N THR A 57 -11.70 6.71 8.83
CA THR A 57 -11.72 5.72 9.90
C THR A 57 -12.33 4.48 9.27
N LEU A 58 -11.49 3.65 8.66
CA LEU A 58 -11.88 2.37 8.14
C LEU A 58 -12.10 1.54 9.40
N ASP A 59 -13.36 1.47 9.83
CA ASP A 59 -13.77 0.43 10.74
C ASP A 59 -13.30 -0.94 10.20
N ALA A 60 -13.15 -1.93 11.07
CA ALA A 60 -12.60 -3.24 10.69
C ALA A 60 -13.28 -3.82 9.43
N ARG A 61 -14.59 -3.57 9.28
CA ARG A 61 -15.37 -3.95 8.12
C ARG A 61 -14.98 -3.22 6.83
N SER A 62 -14.73 -1.91 6.87
CA SER A 62 -14.24 -1.17 5.70
C SER A 62 -12.82 -1.58 5.31
N SER A 63 -11.97 -1.88 6.30
CA SER A 63 -10.61 -2.40 6.06
C SER A 63 -10.66 -3.79 5.39
N GLU A 64 -11.53 -4.67 5.86
CA GLU A 64 -11.74 -5.99 5.22
C GLU A 64 -12.27 -5.85 3.79
N ARG A 65 -13.23 -4.94 3.56
CA ARG A 65 -13.79 -4.68 2.23
C ARG A 65 -12.75 -4.14 1.26
N ILE A 66 -11.87 -3.24 1.70
CA ILE A 66 -10.83 -2.72 0.81
C ILE A 66 -9.76 -3.77 0.51
N ASN A 67 -9.38 -4.60 1.50
CA ASN A 67 -8.45 -5.71 1.26
C ASN A 67 -9.02 -6.70 0.25
N LYS A 68 -10.30 -7.10 0.37
CA LYS A 68 -10.97 -7.94 -0.63
C LYS A 68 -10.98 -7.31 -2.04
N ALA A 69 -11.11 -5.99 -2.13
CA ALA A 69 -11.04 -5.29 -3.40
C ALA A 69 -9.62 -5.31 -4.00
N PHE A 70 -8.58 -5.19 -3.17
CA PHE A 70 -7.19 -5.32 -3.59
C PHE A 70 -6.82 -6.75 -3.97
N ASP A 71 -7.26 -7.75 -3.21
CA ASP A 71 -7.04 -9.17 -3.52
C ASP A 71 -7.63 -9.49 -4.88
N TYR A 72 -8.87 -9.07 -5.13
CA TYR A 72 -9.50 -9.24 -6.44
C TYR A 72 -8.76 -8.52 -7.58
N LEU A 73 -8.23 -7.32 -7.33
CA LEU A 73 -7.38 -6.64 -8.30
C LEU A 73 -6.09 -7.43 -8.59
N LEU A 74 -5.46 -8.03 -7.58
CA LEU A 74 -4.17 -8.71 -7.73
C LEU A 74 -4.31 -10.13 -8.29
N THR A 75 -5.39 -10.86 -7.96
CA THR A 75 -5.62 -12.23 -8.44
C THR A 75 -6.17 -12.27 -9.87
N GLU A 76 -7.07 -11.34 -10.20
CA GLU A 76 -7.89 -11.44 -11.43
C GLU A 76 -7.51 -10.44 -12.52
N LEU A 77 -6.32 -9.83 -12.46
CA LEU A 77 -5.80 -8.81 -13.40
C LEU A 77 -6.02 -9.13 -14.89
N THR A 78 -6.01 -10.42 -15.25
CA THR A 78 -6.05 -10.96 -16.61
C THR A 78 -7.48 -11.21 -17.13
N SER A 79 -8.46 -11.22 -16.24
CA SER A 79 -9.87 -11.45 -16.58
C SER A 79 -10.65 -10.15 -16.79
N ASP A 80 -11.87 -10.22 -17.32
CA ASP A 80 -12.77 -9.07 -17.46
C ASP A 80 -13.21 -8.58 -16.07
N ILE A 81 -12.34 -7.79 -15.42
CA ILE A 81 -12.59 -7.23 -14.09
C ILE A 81 -13.71 -6.20 -14.22
N ARG A 82 -14.89 -6.58 -13.74
CA ARG A 82 -16.07 -5.71 -13.72
C ARG A 82 -16.27 -5.11 -12.34
N LEU A 83 -16.45 -3.79 -12.32
CA LEU A 83 -16.78 -3.05 -11.10
C LEU A 83 -18.04 -3.61 -10.42
N SER A 84 -19.01 -4.07 -11.21
CA SER A 84 -20.26 -4.66 -10.70
C SER A 84 -20.04 -5.95 -9.93
N VAL A 85 -19.09 -6.79 -10.34
CA VAL A 85 -18.78 -8.06 -9.66
C VAL A 85 -18.21 -7.79 -8.27
N ILE A 86 -17.27 -6.85 -8.15
CA ILE A 86 -16.69 -6.52 -6.85
C ILE A 86 -17.67 -5.74 -5.97
N ALA A 87 -18.50 -4.87 -6.54
CA ALA A 87 -19.56 -4.19 -5.82
C ALA A 87 -20.55 -5.20 -5.22
N GLN A 88 -21.00 -6.18 -6.00
CA GLN A 88 -21.88 -7.25 -5.53
C GLN A 88 -21.22 -8.12 -4.46
N ARG A 89 -19.95 -8.51 -4.63
CA ARG A 89 -19.19 -9.30 -3.61
C ARG A 89 -19.02 -8.59 -2.28
N LEU A 90 -19.12 -7.25 -2.25
CA LEU A 90 -18.97 -6.44 -1.05
C LEU A 90 -20.33 -5.97 -0.48
N ASP A 91 -21.44 -6.45 -1.04
CA ASP A 91 -22.82 -6.03 -0.74
C ASP A 91 -23.00 -4.51 -0.90
N MET A 92 -22.48 -3.96 -2.00
CA MET A 92 -22.55 -2.55 -2.34
C MET A 92 -23.17 -2.34 -3.71
N SER A 93 -23.86 -1.21 -3.90
CA SER A 93 -24.17 -0.74 -5.25
C SER A 93 -22.93 -0.22 -5.95
N ASP A 94 -22.86 -0.33 -7.28
CA ASP A 94 -21.78 0.19 -8.11
C ASP A 94 -21.36 1.64 -7.77
N PRO A 95 -22.29 2.63 -7.68
CA PRO A 95 -21.92 3.98 -7.26
C PRO A 95 -21.45 4.05 -5.81
N GLY A 96 -21.97 3.18 -4.93
CA GLY A 96 -21.52 3.07 -3.54
C GLY A 96 -20.08 2.59 -3.45
N PHE A 97 -19.73 1.53 -4.18
CA PHE A 97 -18.37 0.99 -4.25
C PHE A 97 -17.41 2.00 -4.87
N SER A 98 -17.76 2.65 -5.98
CA SER A 98 -16.89 3.63 -6.64
C SER A 98 -16.52 4.79 -5.71
N ARG A 99 -17.50 5.37 -4.98
CA ARG A 99 -17.25 6.42 -3.98
C ARG A 99 -16.42 5.91 -2.81
N PHE A 100 -16.76 4.72 -2.29
CA PHE A 100 -16.03 4.11 -1.19
C PHE A 100 -14.56 3.86 -1.56
N PHE A 101 -14.31 3.19 -2.68
CA PHE A 101 -12.97 2.86 -3.16
C PHE A 101 -12.14 4.12 -3.40
N LYS A 102 -12.71 5.14 -4.06
CA LYS A 102 -12.02 6.42 -4.30
C LYS A 102 -11.74 7.18 -3.01
N ARG A 103 -12.67 7.20 -2.06
CA ARG A 103 -12.46 7.84 -0.75
C ARG A 103 -11.40 7.13 0.07
N THR A 104 -11.35 5.81 0.00
CA THR A 104 -10.42 4.98 0.78
C THR A 104 -9.02 4.94 0.18
N THR A 105 -8.89 4.85 -1.14
CA THR A 105 -7.60 4.65 -1.83
C THR A 105 -7.05 5.91 -2.49
N GLY A 106 -7.88 6.95 -2.68
CA GLY A 106 -7.54 8.13 -3.49
C GLY A 106 -7.61 7.90 -4.99
N HIS A 107 -7.91 6.68 -5.45
CA HIS A 107 -7.90 6.30 -6.86
C HIS A 107 -9.25 5.74 -7.31
N CYS A 108 -9.61 5.97 -8.57
CA CYS A 108 -10.71 5.22 -9.16
C CYS A 108 -10.27 3.76 -9.36
N PHE A 109 -11.19 2.82 -9.12
CA PHE A 109 -10.93 1.39 -9.26
C PHE A 109 -10.39 1.02 -10.66
N ILE A 110 -11.02 1.56 -11.72
CA ILE A 110 -10.62 1.30 -13.11
C ILE A 110 -9.22 1.89 -13.41
N ASP A 111 -8.93 3.09 -12.90
CA ASP A 111 -7.63 3.73 -13.14
C ASP A 111 -6.50 2.97 -12.45
N LEU A 112 -6.75 2.47 -11.24
CA LEU A 112 -5.78 1.66 -10.52
C LEU A 112 -5.53 0.32 -11.23
N MET A 113 -6.58 -0.35 -11.69
CA MET A 113 -6.48 -1.57 -12.49
C MET A 113 -5.60 -1.34 -13.73
N ARG A 114 -5.87 -0.29 -14.51
CA ARG A 114 -5.08 0.05 -15.71
C ARG A 114 -3.60 0.26 -15.38
N LYS A 115 -3.30 0.97 -14.28
CA LYS A 115 -1.91 1.16 -13.82
C LYS A 115 -1.23 -0.16 -13.50
N LEU A 116 -1.92 -1.06 -12.79
CA LEU A 116 -1.39 -2.38 -12.44
C LEU A 116 -1.15 -3.25 -13.69
N ARG A 117 -2.05 -3.21 -14.69
CA ARG A 117 -1.87 -3.90 -15.98
C ARG A 117 -0.62 -3.42 -16.71
N VAL A 118 -0.45 -2.10 -16.82
CA VAL A 118 0.74 -1.50 -17.44
C VAL A 118 2.01 -1.90 -16.69
N GLN A 119 2.01 -1.83 -15.36
CA GLN A 119 3.17 -2.25 -14.56
C GLN A 119 3.50 -3.74 -14.76
N ARG A 120 2.50 -4.63 -14.83
CA ARG A 120 2.70 -6.05 -15.13
C ARG A 120 3.26 -6.25 -16.54
N ALA A 121 2.75 -5.54 -17.54
CA ALA A 121 3.24 -5.59 -18.91
C ALA A 121 4.71 -5.16 -18.99
N CYS A 122 5.07 -4.03 -18.36
CA CYS A 122 6.46 -3.59 -18.27
C CYS A 122 7.36 -4.62 -17.59
N ARG A 123 6.87 -5.27 -16.53
CA ARG A 123 7.62 -6.33 -15.85
C ARG A 123 7.85 -7.53 -16.75
N LEU A 124 6.83 -7.99 -17.49
CA LEU A 124 6.95 -9.10 -18.43
C LEU A 124 7.92 -8.75 -19.56
N LEU A 125 7.80 -7.57 -20.17
CA LEU A 125 8.70 -7.10 -21.22
C LEU A 125 10.18 -7.07 -20.81
N LEU A 126 10.46 -6.83 -19.52
CA LEU A 126 11.83 -6.77 -18.99
C LEU A 126 12.39 -8.13 -18.56
N HIS A 127 11.53 -9.09 -18.22
CA HIS A 127 11.94 -10.32 -17.52
C HIS A 127 11.44 -11.62 -18.17
N SER A 128 10.74 -11.55 -19.30
CA SER A 128 10.28 -12.72 -20.04
C SER A 128 10.60 -12.61 -21.54
N GLU A 129 10.64 -13.77 -22.19
CA GLU A 129 10.81 -13.91 -23.65
C GLU A 129 9.45 -13.98 -24.37
N MET A 130 8.37 -13.57 -23.69
CA MET A 130 7.02 -13.62 -24.26
C MET A 130 6.89 -12.61 -25.40
N SER A 131 6.15 -12.97 -26.45
CA SER A 131 5.85 -12.01 -27.50
C SER A 131 4.97 -10.88 -26.97
N VAL A 132 5.03 -9.70 -27.60
CA VAL A 132 4.17 -8.57 -27.24
C VAL A 132 2.68 -8.95 -27.30
N SER A 133 2.31 -9.82 -28.24
CA SER A 133 0.95 -10.37 -28.36
C SER A 133 0.56 -11.20 -27.15
N ASP A 134 1.44 -12.10 -26.70
CA ASP A 134 1.19 -12.94 -25.52
C ASP A 134 1.11 -12.11 -24.26
N ILE A 135 1.97 -11.08 -24.13
CA ILE A 135 1.92 -10.14 -23.01
C ILE A 135 0.60 -9.38 -23.00
N CYS A 136 0.07 -8.98 -24.16
CA CYS A 136 -1.23 -8.33 -24.25
C CYS A 136 -2.36 -9.23 -23.71
N PHE A 137 -2.38 -10.52 -24.07
CA PHE A 137 -3.37 -11.46 -23.55
C PHE A 137 -3.17 -11.73 -22.05
N GLU A 138 -1.93 -11.80 -21.59
CA GLU A 138 -1.56 -12.10 -20.20
C GLU A 138 -1.87 -10.95 -19.23
N VAL A 139 -1.99 -9.71 -19.70
CA VAL A 139 -2.33 -8.56 -18.83
C VAL A 139 -3.78 -8.11 -18.95
N GLY A 140 -4.56 -8.68 -19.87
CA GLY A 140 -5.93 -8.27 -20.19
C GLY A 140 -6.00 -6.88 -20.80
#